data_AF-A0A520M6W5-F1
#
_entry.id   AF-A0A520M6W5-F1
#
_cell.length_a   1.000
_cell.length_b   1.000
_cell.length_c   1.000
_cell.angle_alpha   90.00
_cell.angle_beta   90.00
_cell.angle_gamma   90.00
#
_symmetry.space_group_name_H-M   'P 1'
#
loop_
_entity.id
_entity.type
_entity.pdbx_description
1 polymer ?
#
loop_
_entity_poly.entity_id
_entity_poly.type
_entity_poly.pdbx_seq_one_letter_code
_entity_poly.pdbx_strand_id
1 'polypeptide(L)' 'MKQFLAFAIGILLGTSLSFAQGPPADGDADAWCEANQNDCVTWCESNPDAEICQEPECD' A
#
# COMPACT_ATOMS: atom_id res chain seq x y z
N MET A 1 19.94 -37.00 -15.52
CA MET A 1 18.49 -36.82 -15.67
C MET A 1 18.01 -36.02 -14.44
N LYS A 2 18.32 -34.72 -14.30
CA LYS A 2 17.68 -33.55 -14.95
C LYS A 2 16.13 -33.57 -14.89
N GLN A 3 15.56 -33.92 -13.73
CA GLN A 3 14.10 -33.86 -13.51
C GLN A 3 13.69 -33.04 -12.29
N PHE A 4 14.55 -32.15 -11.77
CA PHE A 4 14.19 -31.23 -10.67
C PHE A 4 14.05 -29.77 -11.13
N LEU A 5 13.73 -29.53 -12.40
CA LEU A 5 13.54 -28.18 -12.95
C LEU A 5 12.25 -28.11 -13.76
N ALA A 6 11.16 -28.55 -13.16
CA ALA A 6 9.83 -28.38 -13.73
C ALA A 6 8.80 -28.24 -12.60
N PHE A 7 8.81 -27.08 -11.94
CA PHE A 7 7.58 -26.43 -11.46
C PHE A 7 7.94 -24.97 -11.14
N ALA A 8 8.37 -24.26 -12.18
CA ALA A 8 8.14 -22.83 -12.23
C ALA A 8 6.63 -22.60 -12.37
N ILE A 9 6.19 -21.42 -11.95
CA ILE A 9 4.83 -20.85 -12.10
C ILE A 9 3.90 -21.23 -10.94
N GLY A 10 3.80 -20.34 -9.95
CA GLY A 10 2.82 -20.53 -8.89
C GLY A 10 2.75 -19.51 -7.76
N ILE A 11 3.58 -18.45 -7.74
CA ILE A 11 3.39 -17.35 -6.77
C ILE A 11 3.72 -16.02 -7.45
N LEU A 12 2.99 -15.72 -8.52
CA LEU A 12 2.63 -14.34 -8.84
C LEU A 12 1.21 -14.14 -8.32
N LEU A 13 1.02 -14.34 -7.01
CA LEU A 13 -0.23 -14.00 -6.35
C LEU A 13 -0.28 -12.47 -6.24
N GLY A 14 -0.82 -11.86 -7.29
CA GLY A 14 -1.87 -10.88 -7.09
C GLY A 14 -1.50 -9.57 -6.41
N THR A 15 -0.26 -9.11 -6.46
CA THR A 15 -0.05 -7.67 -6.34
C THR A 15 -0.40 -7.07 -7.69
N SER A 16 -1.69 -6.86 -7.91
CA SER A 16 -2.11 -5.70 -8.71
C SER A 16 -1.25 -4.56 -8.19
N LEU A 17 -0.25 -4.14 -8.97
CA LEU A 17 0.51 -2.92 -8.71
C LEU A 17 -0.47 -1.76 -8.96
N SER A 18 -1.52 -1.69 -8.15
CA SER A 18 -2.25 -0.47 -7.92
C SER A 18 -1.21 0.41 -7.26
N PHE A 19 -0.59 1.27 -8.07
CA PHE A 19 0.07 2.45 -7.53
C PHE A 19 -1.04 3.15 -6.76
N ALA A 20 -1.08 2.98 -5.43
CA ALA A 20 -2.03 3.67 -4.58
C ALA A 20 -1.83 5.15 -4.91
N GLN A 21 -2.79 5.74 -5.62
CA GLN A 21 -2.80 7.17 -5.85
C GLN A 21 -2.89 7.77 -4.46
N GLY A 22 -1.80 8.39 -3.99
CA GLY A 22 -1.74 8.96 -2.66
C GLY A 22 -2.78 10.06 -2.47
N PRO A 23 -2.87 10.61 -1.25
CA PRO A 23 -3.79 11.70 -0.96
C PRO A 23 -3.58 12.89 -1.91
N PRO A 24 -4.64 13.66 -2.21
CA PRO A 24 -4.53 14.87 -3.02
C PRO A 24 -3.61 15.90 -2.36
N ALA A 25 -2.70 16.51 -3.12
CA ALA A 25 -1.70 17.44 -2.59
C ALA A 25 -2.29 18.71 -1.93
N ASP A 26 -3.40 19.22 -2.47
CA ASP A 26 -4.11 20.41 -1.96
C ASP A 26 -5.49 20.05 -1.35
N GLY A 27 -5.72 18.77 -1.07
CA GLY A 27 -6.99 18.27 -0.57
C GLY A 27 -6.91 17.72 0.85
N ASP A 28 -8.07 17.32 1.37
CA ASP A 28 -8.16 16.68 2.69
C ASP A 28 -7.65 15.25 2.60
N ALA A 29 -6.48 15.02 3.18
CA ALA A 29 -5.82 13.73 3.14
C ALA A 29 -6.43 12.72 4.11
N ASP A 30 -7.04 13.18 5.20
CA ASP A 30 -7.77 12.33 6.15
C ASP A 30 -9.05 11.81 5.50
N ALA A 31 -9.82 12.70 4.87
CA ALA A 31 -11.02 12.32 4.11
C ALA A 31 -10.70 11.35 2.96
N TRP A 32 -9.53 11.49 2.33
CA TRP A 32 -9.06 10.52 1.35
C TRP A 32 -8.77 9.16 2.00
N CYS A 33 -8.07 9.11 3.13
CA CYS A 33 -7.80 7.86 3.85
C CYS A 33 -9.08 7.16 4.31
N GLU A 34 -10.07 7.91 4.82
CA GLU A 34 -11.37 7.35 5.21
C GLU A 34 -12.08 6.66 4.04
N ALA A 35 -12.02 7.26 2.86
CA ALA A 35 -12.62 6.73 1.64
C ALA A 35 -11.80 5.60 0.98
N ASN A 36 -10.49 5.54 1.25
CA ASN A 36 -9.53 4.65 0.56
C ASN A 36 -8.65 3.89 1.56
N GLN A 37 -9.23 3.33 2.63
CA GLN A 37 -8.49 2.78 3.78
C GLN A 37 -7.35 1.80 3.40
N ASN A 38 -7.59 0.88 2.46
CA ASN A 38 -6.56 -0.06 2.04
C ASN A 38 -5.41 0.63 1.30
N ASP A 39 -5.73 1.58 0.42
CA ASP A 39 -4.73 2.33 -0.35
C ASP A 39 -3.95 3.29 0.56
N CYS A 40 -4.61 3.85 1.58
CA CYS A 40 -3.98 4.64 2.64
C CYS A 40 -2.92 3.84 3.39
N VAL A 41 -3.26 2.63 3.86
CA VAL A 41 -2.29 1.74 4.52
C VAL A 41 -1.11 1.44 3.60
N THR A 42 -1.36 1.03 2.35
CA THR A 42 -0.30 0.73 1.39
C THR A 42 0.57 1.96 1.06
N TRP A 43 -0.03 3.15 0.97
CA TRP A 43 0.71 4.38 0.71
C TRP A 43 1.59 4.79 1.90
N CYS A 44 1.09 4.63 3.12
CA CYS A 44 1.84 4.92 4.36
C CYS A 44 3.07 4.03 4.53
N GLU A 45 3.07 2.79 4.03
CA GLU A 45 4.26 1.92 4.04
C GLU A 45 5.46 2.57 3.33
N SER A 46 5.21 3.41 2.32
CA SER A 46 6.25 4.15 1.57
C SER A 46 6.41 5.60 2.00
N ASN A 47 5.49 6.12 2.83
CA ASN A 47 5.45 7.52 3.28
C ASN A 47 5.21 7.59 4.80
N PRO A 48 6.07 6.96 5.62
CA PRO A 48 5.81 6.79 7.06
C PRO A 48 5.81 8.11 7.84
N ASP A 49 6.43 9.16 7.29
CA ASP A 49 6.54 10.47 7.94
C ASP A 49 5.37 11.41 7.57
N ALA A 50 4.46 10.99 6.70
CA ALA A 50 3.29 11.79 6.35
C ALA A 50 2.34 11.91 7.55
N GLU A 51 1.79 13.10 7.78
CA GLU A 51 0.92 13.41 8.93
C GLU A 51 -0.28 12.46 9.04
N ILE A 52 -0.89 12.13 7.91
CA ILE A 52 -2.04 11.21 7.76
C ILE A 52 -1.73 9.78 8.26
N CYS A 53 -0.45 9.43 8.30
CA CYS A 53 0.04 8.10 8.70
C CYS A 53 0.48 8.08 10.17
N GLN A 54 0.60 9.24 10.82
CA GLN A 54 0.95 9.30 12.23
C GLN A 54 -0.26 8.94 13.08
N GLU A 55 -0.04 8.07 14.06
CA GLU A 55 -1.04 7.91 15.11
C GLU A 55 -1.18 9.23 15.87
N PRO A 56 -2.41 9.66 16.21
CA PRO A 56 -2.59 10.86 17.02
C PRO A 56 -1.81 10.68 18.35
N GLU A 57 -1.08 11.71 18.75
CA GLU A 57 -0.38 11.70 20.05
C GLU A 57 -1.43 11.53 21.15
N CYS A 58 -1.47 10.33 21.72
CA CYS A 58 -2.32 10.01 22.86
C CYS A 58 -1.64 10.57 24.11
N ASP A 59 -2.12 11.71 24.60
CA ASP A 59 -1.82 12.25 25.94
C ASP A 59 -2.37 11.34 27.06
#